data_AF-A0A534MID7-F1
#
_entry.id   AF-A0A534MID7-F1
#
_cell.length_a   1.000
_cell.length_b   1.000
_cell.length_c   1.000
_cell.angle_alpha   90.00
_cell.angle_beta   90.00
_cell.angle_gamma   90.00
#
_symmetry.space_group_name_H-M   'P 1'
#
loop_
_entity.id
_entity.type
_entity.pdbx_description
1 polymer ?
#
loop_
_entity_poly.entity_id
_entity_poly.type
_entity_poly.pdbx_seq_one_letter_code
_entity_poly.pdbx_strand_id
1 'polypeptide(L)'
;MRVFIELSGEHPTLPRAEALAAMDSERVEVRSATFGPQLLRLDVVGPVERAAHRLGLAHVVCEELASGDLDAIRAYASAQELGGRTFRVRAHGLDVDLDPRAVEAPLGADLGKTGRVDLDAPQLDYRVLLGEEFVLGQVLHRVDRSRLEATKVANRPFSLPISLHPKFARALVNLARVPMAGTILDPFCGTGGVLLEAAELGLRSVGIDRERDMVLGTRKSLRSAGGAPDLAVADAGRLPLRPGMVLGRSAVRTGRVDAGRGDRPTLRARLRRVCGTPPARRPSGDRAPEREMD
;
A
#
# COMPACT_ATOMS: atom_id res chain seq x y z
N MET A 1 1.74 -13.21 -14.63
CA MET A 1 2.01 -14.16 -13.52
C MET A 1 0.74 -14.27 -12.72
N ARG A 2 0.46 -15.45 -12.16
CA ARG A 2 -0.66 -15.60 -11.24
C ARG A 2 -0.20 -15.35 -9.82
N VAL A 3 -0.99 -14.60 -9.07
CA VAL A 3 -0.72 -14.30 -7.66
C VAL A 3 -1.96 -14.51 -6.85
N PHE A 4 -1.79 -14.90 -5.59
CA PHE A 4 -2.86 -14.86 -4.62
C PHE A 4 -2.47 -14.03 -3.39
N ILE A 5 -3.48 -13.42 -2.78
CA ILE A 5 -3.37 -12.58 -1.61
C ILE A 5 -4.29 -13.13 -0.54
N GLU A 6 -3.71 -13.48 0.60
CA GLU A 6 -4.45 -13.77 1.82
C GLU A 6 -4.87 -12.44 2.46
N LEU A 7 -6.13 -12.06 2.30
CA LEU A 7 -6.69 -10.81 2.80
C LEU A 7 -6.96 -10.91 4.31
N SER A 8 -7.02 -9.77 5.01
CA SER A 8 -7.20 -9.77 6.47
C SER A 8 -8.55 -10.23 6.98
N GLY A 9 -9.59 -10.26 6.14
CA GLY A 9 -10.96 -10.60 6.55
C GLY A 9 -11.65 -9.57 7.47
N GLU A 10 -10.95 -8.51 7.90
CA GLU A 10 -11.45 -7.54 8.89
C GLU A 10 -12.64 -6.68 8.41
N HIS A 11 -12.82 -6.60 7.09
CA HIS A 11 -13.96 -5.92 6.49
C HIS A 11 -14.33 -6.62 5.17
N PRO A 12 -15.63 -6.74 4.83
CA PRO A 12 -16.07 -7.53 3.67
C PRO A 12 -15.52 -7.09 2.31
N THR A 13 -15.18 -5.80 2.15
CA THR A 13 -14.80 -5.23 0.85
C THR A 13 -13.50 -4.44 0.85
N LEU A 14 -13.04 -3.99 2.01
CA LEU A 14 -11.96 -2.99 2.11
C LEU A 14 -10.58 -3.59 1.82
N PRO A 15 -10.21 -4.79 2.34
CA PRO A 15 -8.96 -5.45 1.98
C PRO A 15 -8.80 -5.67 0.48
N ARG A 16 -9.87 -6.13 -0.19
CA ARG A 16 -9.88 -6.33 -1.64
C ARG A 16 -9.72 -5.01 -2.40
N ALA A 17 -10.46 -3.97 -1.99
CA ALA A 17 -10.38 -2.66 -2.61
C ALA A 17 -8.99 -2.03 -2.46
N GLU A 18 -8.36 -2.19 -1.28
CA GLU A 18 -6.98 -1.80 -1.06
C GLU A 18 -6.03 -2.54 -2.01
N ALA A 19 -6.12 -3.88 -2.08
CA ALA A 19 -5.23 -4.68 -2.90
C ALA A 19 -5.26 -4.25 -4.38
N LEU A 20 -6.46 -4.08 -4.94
CA LEU A 20 -6.62 -3.61 -6.32
C LEU A 20 -6.11 -2.18 -6.53
N ALA A 21 -6.28 -1.30 -5.54
CA ALA A 21 -5.79 0.08 -5.62
C ALA A 21 -4.26 0.17 -5.49
N ALA A 22 -3.64 -0.71 -4.70
CA ALA A 22 -2.20 -0.85 -4.61
C ALA A 22 -1.59 -1.36 -5.93
N MET A 23 -2.22 -2.35 -6.57
CA MET A 23 -1.83 -2.83 -7.90
C MET A 23 -1.86 -1.68 -8.93
N ASP A 24 -2.96 -0.93 -8.97
CA ASP A 24 -3.12 0.21 -9.88
C ASP A 24 -2.08 1.33 -9.62
N SER A 25 -1.80 1.64 -8.36
CA SER A 25 -0.80 2.64 -7.97
C SER A 25 0.61 2.32 -8.52
N GLU A 26 0.93 1.04 -8.61
CA GLU A 26 2.22 0.56 -9.12
C GLU A 26 2.18 0.16 -10.59
N ARG A 27 1.08 0.47 -11.29
CA ARG A 27 0.86 0.16 -12.72
C ARG A 27 0.94 -1.35 -13.01
N VAL A 28 0.44 -2.16 -12.07
CA VAL A 28 0.22 -3.59 -12.30
C VAL A 28 -1.10 -3.75 -13.06
N GLU A 29 -1.02 -4.25 -14.28
CA GLU A 29 -2.18 -4.60 -15.10
C GLU A 29 -2.81 -5.89 -14.55
N VAL A 30 -4.10 -5.84 -14.23
CA VAL A 30 -4.88 -7.00 -13.78
C VAL A 30 -5.69 -7.51 -14.98
N ARG A 31 -5.35 -8.70 -15.48
CA ARG A 31 -6.03 -9.35 -16.62
C ARG A 31 -7.29 -10.08 -16.21
N SER A 32 -7.24 -10.73 -15.05
CA SER A 32 -8.39 -11.41 -14.45
C SER A 32 -8.27 -11.41 -12.93
N ALA A 33 -9.42 -11.53 -12.26
CA ALA A 33 -9.49 -11.59 -10.81
C ALA A 33 -10.59 -12.56 -10.38
N THR A 34 -10.28 -13.43 -9.43
CA THR A 34 -11.26 -14.23 -8.68
C THR A 34 -11.10 -13.96 -7.20
N PHE A 35 -12.19 -13.95 -6.44
CA PHE A 35 -12.13 -13.59 -5.04
C PHE A 35 -13.13 -14.39 -4.19
N GLY A 36 -12.69 -14.71 -2.98
CA GLY A 36 -13.53 -15.10 -1.85
C GLY A 36 -13.44 -14.04 -0.73
N PRO A 37 -13.93 -14.34 0.48
CA PRO A 37 -13.88 -13.42 1.62
C PRO A 37 -12.45 -13.05 2.03
N GLN A 38 -11.55 -14.03 2.07
CA GLN A 38 -10.16 -13.87 2.56
C GLN A 38 -9.10 -14.20 1.50
N LEU A 39 -9.52 -14.48 0.26
CA LEU A 39 -8.63 -14.83 -0.85
C LEU A 39 -8.91 -13.95 -2.06
N LEU A 40 -7.87 -13.34 -2.61
CA LEU A 40 -7.91 -12.67 -3.89
C LEU A 40 -6.85 -13.29 -4.81
N ARG A 41 -7.27 -13.92 -5.91
CA ARG A 41 -6.39 -14.46 -6.95
C ARG A 41 -6.44 -13.53 -8.16
N LEU A 42 -5.28 -13.20 -8.71
CA LEU A 42 -5.15 -12.27 -9.83
C LEU A 42 -4.21 -12.87 -10.89
N ASP A 43 -4.56 -12.71 -12.16
CA ASP A 43 -3.58 -12.80 -13.24
C ASP A 43 -3.10 -11.39 -13.58
N VAL A 44 -1.79 -11.15 -13.42
CA VAL A 44 -1.21 -9.81 -13.43
C VAL A 44 0.03 -9.68 -14.29
N VAL A 45 0.26 -8.47 -14.79
CA VAL A 45 1.50 -8.07 -15.47
C VAL A 45 2.00 -6.76 -14.88
N GLY A 46 3.25 -6.75 -14.41
CA GLY A 46 3.87 -5.55 -13.85
C GLY A 46 4.59 -5.83 -12.52
N PRO A 47 4.95 -4.77 -11.78
CA PRO A 47 5.79 -4.87 -10.59
C PRO A 47 4.98 -5.25 -9.33
N VAL A 48 4.58 -6.52 -9.23
CA VAL A 48 3.74 -7.03 -8.13
C VAL A 48 4.37 -6.81 -6.75
N GLU A 49 5.68 -7.08 -6.59
CA GLU A 49 6.36 -6.94 -5.29
C GLU A 49 6.28 -5.51 -4.75
N ARG A 50 6.39 -4.51 -5.64
CA ARG A 50 6.19 -3.10 -5.27
C ARG A 50 4.77 -2.84 -4.81
N ALA A 51 3.77 -3.40 -5.48
CA ALA A 51 2.37 -3.27 -5.07
C ALA A 51 2.11 -3.98 -3.74
N ALA A 52 2.70 -5.15 -3.54
CA ALA A 52 2.56 -5.96 -2.34
C ALA A 52 3.09 -5.24 -1.08
N HIS A 53 4.24 -4.54 -1.19
CA HIS A 53 4.80 -3.72 -0.10
C HIS A 53 3.84 -2.63 0.38
N ARG A 54 2.87 -2.24 -0.46
CA ARG A 54 1.93 -1.19 -0.08
C ARG A 54 0.83 -1.65 0.86
N LEU A 55 0.54 -2.95 0.92
CA LEU A 55 -0.66 -3.47 1.57
C LEU A 55 -0.62 -3.33 3.10
N GLY A 56 -1.74 -2.91 3.68
CA GLY A 56 -1.97 -2.87 5.13
C GLY A 56 -2.97 -3.92 5.62
N LEU A 57 -3.92 -4.34 4.78
CA LEU A 57 -5.01 -5.27 5.12
C LEU A 57 -4.84 -6.64 4.44
N ALA A 58 -3.61 -7.12 4.34
CA ALA A 58 -3.30 -8.48 3.90
C ALA A 58 -2.42 -9.20 4.94
N HIS A 59 -2.33 -10.51 4.82
CA HIS A 59 -1.39 -11.35 5.56
C HIS A 59 -0.13 -11.58 4.73
N VAL A 60 -0.32 -12.07 3.51
CA VAL A 60 0.76 -12.48 2.61
C VAL A 60 0.31 -12.39 1.15
N VAL A 61 1.27 -12.10 0.28
CA VAL A 61 1.14 -12.14 -1.18
C VAL A 61 2.07 -13.23 -1.69
N CYS A 62 1.54 -14.10 -2.54
CA CYS A 62 2.26 -15.23 -3.10
C CYS A 62 2.15 -15.27 -4.62
N GLU A 63 3.18 -15.75 -5.29
CA GLU A 63 3.07 -16.29 -6.64
C GLU A 63 2.33 -17.63 -6.56
N GLU A 64 1.28 -17.80 -7.35
CA GLU A 64 0.50 -19.03 -7.39
C GLU A 64 1.25 -20.08 -8.24
N LEU A 65 1.54 -21.24 -7.64
CA LEU A 65 2.29 -22.31 -8.27
C LEU A 65 1.41 -23.48 -8.70
N ALA A 66 0.46 -23.86 -7.84
CA ALA A 66 -0.51 -24.92 -8.11
C ALA A 66 -1.81 -24.68 -7.34
N SER A 67 -2.94 -25.16 -7.87
CA SER A 67 -4.21 -25.24 -7.14
C SER A 67 -4.94 -26.55 -7.46
N GLY A 68 -5.83 -26.98 -6.57
CA GLY A 68 -6.64 -28.18 -6.71
C GLY A 68 -6.84 -28.91 -5.40
N ASP A 69 -6.93 -30.23 -5.45
CA ASP A 69 -6.92 -31.07 -4.26
C ASP A 69 -5.49 -31.21 -3.68
N LEU A 70 -5.38 -31.94 -2.56
CA LEU A 70 -4.09 -32.17 -1.91
C LEU A 70 -3.11 -32.91 -2.83
N ASP A 71 -3.60 -33.85 -3.65
CA ASP A 71 -2.77 -34.63 -4.55
C ASP A 71 -2.20 -33.76 -5.68
N ALA A 72 -2.98 -32.80 -6.20
CA ALA A 72 -2.51 -31.85 -7.21
C ALA A 72 -1.35 -30.98 -6.70
N ILE A 73 -1.47 -30.41 -5.50
CA ILE A 73 -0.38 -29.59 -4.94
C ILE A 73 0.83 -30.44 -4.54
N ARG A 74 0.63 -31.70 -4.14
CA ARG A 74 1.72 -32.65 -3.86
C ARG A 74 2.43 -33.14 -5.10
N ALA A 75 1.71 -33.31 -6.22
CA ALA A 75 2.30 -33.63 -7.51
C ALA A 75 3.23 -32.49 -7.95
N TYR A 76 2.80 -31.23 -7.79
CA TYR A 76 3.68 -30.08 -8.03
C TYR A 76 4.93 -30.13 -7.14
N ALA A 77 4.75 -30.32 -5.83
CA ALA A 77 5.85 -30.35 -4.85
C ALA A 77 6.87 -31.47 -5.15
N SER A 78 6.39 -32.67 -5.47
CA SER A 78 7.24 -33.83 -5.79
C SER A 78 8.05 -33.64 -7.08
N ALA A 79 7.59 -32.79 -7.99
CA ALA A 79 8.29 -32.47 -9.23
C ALA A 79 9.36 -31.38 -9.05
N GLN A 80 9.44 -30.72 -7.88
CA GLN A 80 10.39 -29.64 -7.65
C GLN A 80 11.79 -30.16 -7.29
N GLU A 81 12.80 -29.56 -7.91
CA GLU A 81 14.20 -29.74 -7.57
C GLU A 81 14.69 -28.51 -6.79
N LEU A 82 14.77 -28.64 -5.46
CA LEU A 82 15.20 -27.56 -4.59
C LEU A 82 16.73 -27.41 -4.55
N GLY A 83 17.51 -28.39 -5.00
CA GLY A 83 18.96 -28.27 -5.10
C GLY A 83 19.65 -27.97 -3.76
N GLY A 84 19.16 -28.55 -2.67
CA GLY A 84 19.66 -28.36 -1.31
C GLY A 84 19.25 -27.06 -0.63
N ARG A 85 18.47 -26.19 -1.30
CA ARG A 85 17.95 -24.94 -0.71
C ARG A 85 17.09 -25.23 0.52
N THR A 86 17.12 -24.30 1.46
CA THR A 86 16.24 -24.38 2.63
C THR A 86 14.82 -23.93 2.30
N PHE A 87 13.82 -24.58 2.88
CA PHE A 87 12.42 -24.26 2.64
C PHE A 87 11.55 -24.38 3.89
N ARG A 88 10.39 -23.72 3.83
CA ARG A 88 9.31 -23.79 4.81
C ARG A 88 7.97 -23.94 4.09
N VAL A 89 7.07 -24.72 4.67
CA VAL A 89 5.66 -24.79 4.24
C VAL A 89 4.78 -24.34 5.39
N ARG A 90 3.81 -23.44 5.13
CA ARG A 90 2.79 -23.03 6.10
C ARG A 90 1.40 -23.08 5.51
N ALA A 91 0.52 -23.88 6.10
CA ALA A 91 -0.87 -23.99 5.68
C ALA A 91 -1.80 -23.09 6.51
N HIS A 92 -2.93 -22.66 5.93
CA HIS A 92 -4.00 -21.96 6.63
C HIS A 92 -5.35 -22.24 5.96
N GLY A 93 -6.33 -22.63 6.77
CA GLY A 93 -7.72 -22.74 6.34
C GLY A 93 -8.41 -21.37 6.34
N LEU A 94 -9.08 -21.03 5.25
CA LEU A 94 -9.84 -19.80 5.09
C LEU A 94 -11.29 -20.06 5.50
N ASP A 95 -11.61 -19.82 6.78
CA ASP A 95 -12.91 -20.16 7.38
C ASP A 95 -13.25 -21.67 7.32
N VAL A 96 -12.22 -22.51 7.18
CA VAL A 96 -12.30 -23.97 7.19
C VAL A 96 -11.38 -24.49 8.29
N ASP A 97 -11.86 -25.45 9.08
CA ASP A 97 -11.01 -26.14 10.06
C ASP A 97 -10.01 -27.03 9.31
N LEU A 98 -8.74 -26.71 9.47
CA LEU A 98 -7.63 -27.37 8.82
C LEU A 98 -6.60 -27.72 9.88
N ASP A 99 -6.28 -29.01 10.02
CA ASP A 99 -5.04 -29.40 10.69
C ASP A 99 -3.86 -29.04 9.76
N PRO A 100 -3.03 -28.02 10.10
CA PRO A 100 -1.95 -27.62 9.23
C PRO A 100 -0.94 -28.76 9.03
N ARG A 101 -0.78 -29.65 10.02
CA ARG A 101 0.17 -30.77 9.93
C ARG A 101 -0.23 -31.78 8.86
N ALA A 102 -1.53 -31.99 8.65
CA ALA A 102 -2.04 -32.89 7.62
C ALA A 102 -1.66 -32.44 6.20
N VAL A 103 -1.31 -31.16 6.00
CA VAL A 103 -0.91 -30.59 4.71
C VAL A 103 0.59 -30.27 4.67
N GLU A 104 1.12 -29.67 5.74
CA GLU A 104 2.53 -29.28 5.83
C GLU A 104 3.46 -30.50 5.84
N ALA A 105 3.12 -31.59 6.53
CA ALA A 105 4.01 -32.75 6.63
C ALA A 105 4.17 -33.51 5.31
N PRO A 106 3.09 -33.84 4.55
CA PRO A 106 3.25 -34.47 3.24
C PRO A 106 4.00 -33.59 2.23
N LEU A 107 3.68 -32.30 2.15
CA LEU A 107 4.41 -31.37 1.27
C LEU A 107 5.87 -31.21 1.69
N GLY A 108 6.14 -31.17 3.00
CA GLY A 108 7.48 -31.16 3.55
C GLY A 108 8.29 -32.41 3.22
N ALA A 109 7.67 -33.58 3.22
CA ALA A 109 8.30 -34.83 2.81
C ALA A 109 8.62 -34.83 1.30
N ASP A 110 7.72 -34.32 0.47
CA ASP A 110 7.91 -34.27 -0.99
C ASP A 110 9.00 -33.27 -1.39
N LEU A 111 8.98 -32.05 -0.84
CA LEU A 111 10.03 -31.04 -1.06
C LEU A 111 11.36 -31.43 -0.38
N GLY A 112 11.30 -32.14 0.74
CA GLY A 112 12.46 -32.60 1.51
C GLY A 112 13.30 -33.66 0.80
N LYS A 113 12.82 -34.24 -0.31
CA LYS A 113 13.61 -35.12 -1.18
C LYS A 113 14.82 -34.40 -1.78
N THR A 114 14.66 -33.11 -2.07
CA THR A 114 15.66 -32.29 -2.78
C THR A 114 16.08 -31.04 -2.00
N GLY A 115 15.34 -30.66 -0.95
CA GLY A 115 15.62 -29.49 -0.09
C GLY A 115 15.83 -29.84 1.38
N ARG A 116 16.08 -28.80 2.18
CA ARG A 116 16.21 -28.91 3.66
C ARG A 116 15.18 -28.05 4.36
N VAL A 117 14.58 -28.55 5.43
CA VAL A 117 13.60 -27.75 6.19
C VAL A 117 14.32 -26.71 7.05
N ASP A 118 13.91 -25.45 6.93
CA ASP A 118 14.30 -24.35 7.83
C ASP A 118 13.03 -23.53 8.15
N LEU A 119 12.60 -23.56 9.41
CA LEU A 119 11.36 -22.90 9.82
C LEU A 119 11.56 -21.42 10.19
N ASP A 120 12.81 -21.00 10.39
CA ASP A 120 13.19 -19.70 10.89
C ASP A 120 13.57 -18.75 9.73
N ALA A 121 14.50 -19.17 8.88
CA ALA A 121 15.05 -18.37 7.79
C ALA A 121 15.14 -19.14 6.45
N PRO A 122 14.00 -19.60 5.89
CA PRO A 122 14.00 -20.36 4.65
C PRO A 122 14.41 -19.51 3.45
N GLN A 123 15.16 -20.11 2.51
CA GLN A 123 15.38 -19.53 1.19
C GLN A 123 14.11 -19.57 0.32
N LEU A 124 13.26 -20.57 0.53
CA LEU A 124 11.99 -20.76 -0.17
C LEU A 124 10.84 -20.88 0.84
N ASP A 125 9.98 -19.88 0.89
CA ASP A 125 8.84 -19.85 1.80
C ASP A 125 7.56 -20.15 1.03
N TYR A 126 6.93 -21.28 1.33
CA TYR A 126 5.70 -21.72 0.70
C TYR A 126 4.50 -21.47 1.62
N ARG A 127 3.43 -20.92 1.03
CA ARG A 127 2.13 -20.74 1.67
C ARG A 127 1.11 -21.63 0.99
N VAL A 128 0.31 -22.33 1.78
CA VAL A 128 -0.86 -23.06 1.31
C VAL A 128 -2.10 -22.45 1.95
N LEU A 129 -3.10 -22.14 1.13
CA LEU A 129 -4.41 -21.73 1.60
C LEU A 129 -5.43 -22.81 1.22
N LEU A 130 -6.31 -23.16 2.16
CA LEU A 130 -7.45 -24.03 1.89
C LEU A 130 -8.75 -23.22 1.97
N GLY A 131 -9.41 -23.06 0.82
CA GLY A 131 -10.78 -22.58 0.74
C GLY A 131 -11.67 -23.67 0.14
N GLU A 132 -12.24 -23.41 -1.03
CA GLU A 132 -12.93 -24.43 -1.85
C GLU A 132 -11.94 -25.47 -2.41
N GLU A 133 -10.72 -25.04 -2.71
CA GLU A 133 -9.59 -25.85 -3.15
C GLU A 133 -8.33 -25.44 -2.38
N PHE A 134 -7.28 -26.26 -2.46
CA PHE A 134 -5.95 -25.85 -2.03
C PHE A 134 -5.34 -24.92 -3.07
N VAL A 135 -4.64 -23.89 -2.59
CA VAL A 135 -3.80 -23.02 -3.41
C VAL A 135 -2.41 -22.97 -2.78
N LEU A 136 -1.42 -23.50 -3.51
CA LEU A 136 -0.01 -23.49 -3.15
C LEU A 136 0.69 -22.32 -3.85
N GLY A 137 1.47 -21.56 -3.10
CA GLY A 137 2.30 -20.50 -3.66
C GLY A 137 3.60 -20.27 -2.94
N GLN A 138 4.51 -19.59 -3.63
CA GLN A 138 5.74 -19.08 -3.04
C GLN A 138 5.52 -17.64 -2.58
N VAL A 139 5.94 -17.34 -1.36
CA VAL A 139 5.75 -16.03 -0.73
C VAL A 139 6.60 -14.98 -1.44
N LEU A 140 5.93 -13.94 -1.95
CA LEU A 140 6.56 -12.72 -2.49
C LEU A 140 6.70 -11.65 -1.42
N HIS A 141 5.70 -11.52 -0.55
CA HIS A 141 5.69 -10.47 0.48
C HIS A 141 4.83 -10.87 1.68
N ARG A 142 5.33 -10.62 2.90
CA ARG A 142 4.57 -10.72 4.14
C ARG A 142 4.35 -9.32 4.69
N VAL A 143 3.10 -8.99 5.02
CA VAL A 143 2.77 -7.68 5.58
C VAL A 143 3.39 -7.56 6.97
N ASP A 144 4.21 -6.52 7.16
CA ASP A 144 4.87 -6.23 8.43
C ASP A 144 3.90 -5.64 9.46
N ARG A 145 3.25 -6.54 10.20
CA ARG A 145 2.31 -6.19 11.25
C ARG A 145 2.98 -5.53 12.45
N SER A 146 4.18 -5.95 12.82
CA SER A 146 4.87 -5.38 13.97
C SER A 146 5.22 -3.91 13.71
N ARG A 147 5.60 -3.55 12.48
CA ARG A 147 5.75 -2.15 12.07
C ARG A 147 4.44 -1.38 12.17
N LEU A 148 3.33 -1.91 11.64
CA LEU A 148 2.01 -1.27 11.74
C LEU A 148 1.54 -1.09 13.19
N GLU A 149 1.89 -2.01 14.08
CA GLU A 149 1.62 -1.90 15.52
C GLU A 149 2.52 -0.84 16.19
N ALA A 150 3.81 -0.83 15.86
CA ALA A 150 4.77 0.13 16.38
C ALA A 150 4.41 1.57 16.02
N THR A 151 3.79 1.81 14.86
CA THR A 151 3.39 3.16 14.43
C THR A 151 2.04 3.61 14.97
N LYS A 152 1.37 2.88 15.87
CA LYS A 152 0.13 3.34 16.53
C LYS A 152 0.28 4.70 17.20
N VAL A 153 -0.81 5.48 17.26
CA VAL A 153 -0.78 6.83 17.84
C VAL A 153 -0.27 6.86 19.29
N ALA A 154 -0.57 5.82 20.06
CA ALA A 154 -0.11 5.67 21.45
C ALA A 154 1.43 5.68 21.59
N ASN A 155 2.15 5.29 20.54
CA ASN A 155 3.61 5.23 20.51
C ASN A 155 4.25 6.50 19.92
N ARG A 156 3.46 7.53 19.61
CA ARG A 156 3.94 8.76 18.95
C ARG A 156 4.12 9.91 19.94
N PRO A 157 5.06 10.84 19.69
CA PRO A 157 5.28 12.00 20.58
C PRO A 157 4.10 12.98 20.69
N PHE A 158 3.19 12.97 19.71
CA PHE A 158 1.91 13.66 19.76
C PHE A 158 0.80 12.63 19.59
N SER A 159 0.07 12.39 20.68
CA SER A 159 -0.92 11.30 20.78
C SER A 159 -2.26 11.84 21.25
N LEU A 160 -3.28 11.64 20.42
CA LEU A 160 -4.68 11.90 20.73
C LEU A 160 -5.51 10.68 20.28
N PRO A 161 -6.53 10.27 21.04
CA PRO A 161 -7.34 9.07 20.78
C PRO A 161 -8.37 9.29 19.65
N ILE A 162 -7.94 9.92 18.56
CA ILE A 162 -8.74 10.29 17.38
C ILE A 162 -8.18 9.68 16.09
N SER A 163 -7.15 8.84 16.21
CA SER A 163 -6.38 8.33 15.07
C SER A 163 -6.87 6.98 14.63
N LEU A 164 -6.89 6.75 13.31
CA LEU A 164 -7.04 5.42 12.77
C LEU A 164 -5.87 4.52 13.12
N HIS A 165 -6.15 3.21 13.14
CA HIS A 165 -5.10 2.20 13.15
C HIS A 165 -4.22 2.35 11.90
N PRO A 166 -2.88 2.19 12.00
CA PRO A 166 -1.97 2.34 10.86
C PRO A 166 -2.36 1.53 9.62
N LYS A 167 -2.79 0.27 9.76
CA LYS A 167 -3.33 -0.54 8.65
C LYS A 167 -4.47 0.12 7.86
N PHE A 168 -5.41 0.79 8.53
CA PHE A 168 -6.51 1.50 7.86
C PHE A 168 -6.03 2.82 7.25
N ALA A 169 -5.10 3.51 7.91
CA ALA A 169 -4.44 4.68 7.32
C ALA A 169 -3.70 4.32 6.02
N ARG A 170 -2.96 3.20 6.01
CA ARG A 170 -2.30 2.63 4.82
C ARG A 170 -3.30 2.27 3.72
N ALA A 171 -4.41 1.61 4.08
CA ALA A 171 -5.46 1.29 3.12
C ALA A 171 -6.05 2.54 2.46
N LEU A 172 -6.27 3.62 3.21
CA LEU A 172 -6.77 4.88 2.65
C LEU A 172 -5.77 5.54 1.70
N VAL A 173 -4.47 5.49 2.03
CA VAL A 173 -3.41 5.97 1.13
C VAL A 173 -3.43 5.19 -0.18
N ASN A 174 -3.59 3.87 -0.14
CA ASN A 174 -3.68 3.02 -1.33
C ASN A 174 -4.95 3.27 -2.13
N LEU A 175 -6.10 3.43 -1.48
CA LEU A 175 -7.37 3.76 -2.14
C LEU A 175 -7.33 5.09 -2.90
N ALA A 176 -6.45 6.02 -2.51
CA ALA A 176 -6.21 7.25 -3.25
C ALA A 176 -5.47 7.03 -4.59
N ARG A 177 -5.00 5.80 -4.88
CA ARG A 177 -4.36 5.37 -6.13
C ARG A 177 -3.19 6.26 -6.56
N VAL A 178 -2.42 6.75 -5.58
CA VAL A 178 -1.28 7.63 -5.82
C VAL A 178 -0.08 6.78 -6.19
N PRO A 179 0.53 6.99 -7.38
CA PRO A 179 1.72 6.25 -7.76
C PRO A 179 2.91 6.63 -6.89
N MET A 180 3.93 5.77 -6.85
CA MET A 180 5.19 6.04 -6.16
C MET A 180 5.75 7.43 -6.52
N ALA A 181 6.30 8.14 -5.53
CA ALA A 181 6.76 9.53 -5.61
C ALA A 181 5.66 10.57 -5.97
N GLY A 182 4.40 10.14 -6.07
CA GLY A 182 3.24 11.01 -6.14
C GLY A 182 3.04 11.82 -4.87
N THR A 183 2.03 12.69 -4.89
CA THR A 183 1.71 13.56 -3.75
C THR A 183 0.32 13.24 -3.23
N ILE A 184 0.22 13.02 -1.92
CA ILE A 184 -1.04 12.83 -1.21
C ILE A 184 -1.33 14.07 -0.35
N LEU A 185 -2.61 14.43 -0.31
CA LEU A 185 -3.13 15.46 0.58
C LEU A 185 -4.05 14.83 1.61
N ASP A 186 -3.75 15.10 2.88
CA ASP A 186 -4.71 14.96 3.98
C ASP A 186 -5.18 16.35 4.42
N PRO A 187 -6.42 16.76 4.09
CA PRO A 187 -6.95 18.07 4.44
C PRO A 187 -7.44 18.17 5.89
N PHE A 188 -7.33 17.08 6.68
CA PHE A 188 -7.69 17.02 8.09
C PHE A 188 -6.63 16.19 8.84
N CYS A 189 -5.36 16.59 8.74
CA CYS A 189 -4.26 15.72 9.10
C CYS A 189 -4.21 15.30 10.57
N GLY A 190 -4.83 16.05 11.49
CA GLY A 190 -5.02 15.66 12.89
C GLY A 190 -3.69 15.31 13.58
N THR A 191 -3.51 14.02 13.91
CA THR A 191 -2.29 13.47 14.53
C THR A 191 -1.26 12.92 13.53
N GLY A 192 -1.55 12.99 12.23
CA GLY A 192 -0.63 12.66 11.14
C GLY A 192 -0.57 11.19 10.75
N GLY A 193 -1.53 10.35 11.18
CA GLY A 193 -1.51 8.91 10.91
C GLY A 193 -1.48 8.54 9.43
N VAL A 194 -2.31 9.17 8.61
CA VAL A 194 -2.34 8.97 7.15
C VAL A 194 -1.04 9.43 6.51
N LEU A 195 -0.55 10.61 6.90
CA LEU A 195 0.68 11.18 6.35
C LEU A 195 1.92 10.34 6.70
N LEU A 196 1.91 9.68 7.86
CA LEU A 196 2.98 8.79 8.29
C LEU A 196 3.04 7.55 7.39
N GLU A 197 1.90 6.90 7.15
CA GLU A 197 1.85 5.74 6.25
C GLU A 197 2.15 6.13 4.80
N ALA A 198 1.73 7.32 4.36
CA ALA A 198 2.10 7.84 3.04
C ALA A 198 3.60 8.07 2.89
N ALA A 199 4.25 8.63 3.93
CA ALA A 199 5.69 8.85 3.92
C ALA A 199 6.46 7.52 3.88
N GLU A 200 5.98 6.50 4.59
CA GLU A 200 6.58 5.16 4.55
C GLU A 200 6.52 4.55 3.14
N LEU A 201 5.42 4.78 2.41
CA LEU A 201 5.28 4.37 1.00
C LEU A 201 6.11 5.23 0.02
N GLY A 202 6.95 6.15 0.52
CA GLY A 202 7.74 7.05 -0.30
C GLY A 202 6.92 8.11 -1.04
N LEU A 203 5.71 8.42 -0.56
CA LEU A 203 4.87 9.48 -1.13
C LEU A 203 5.21 10.82 -0.49
N ARG A 204 5.11 11.89 -1.29
CA ARG A 204 5.15 13.26 -0.76
C ARG A 204 3.83 13.53 -0.05
N SER A 205 3.91 13.92 1.21
CA SER A 205 2.73 14.09 2.06
C SER A 205 2.49 15.55 2.38
N VAL A 206 1.30 16.04 2.06
CA VAL A 206 0.81 17.38 2.37
C VAL A 206 -0.29 17.26 3.41
N GLY A 207 -0.13 17.92 4.55
CA GLY A 207 -1.10 17.93 5.64
C GLY A 207 -1.66 19.31 5.91
N ILE A 208 -2.97 19.39 6.04
CA ILE A 208 -3.65 20.62 6.46
C ILE A 208 -4.51 20.31 7.67
N ASP A 209 -4.51 21.22 8.63
CA ASP A 209 -5.49 21.22 9.71
C ASP A 209 -5.88 22.67 10.05
N ARG A 210 -7.08 22.86 10.58
CA ARG A 210 -7.55 24.19 11.01
C ARG A 210 -6.91 24.59 12.34
N GLU A 211 -6.56 23.61 13.16
CA GLU A 211 -5.99 23.83 14.49
C GLU A 211 -4.46 23.84 14.43
N ARG A 212 -3.85 24.92 14.94
CA ARG A 212 -2.39 25.08 14.93
C ARG A 212 -1.69 23.96 15.70
N ASP A 213 -2.27 23.50 16.79
CA ASP A 213 -1.69 22.46 17.64
C ASP A 213 -1.66 21.10 16.93
N MET A 214 -2.68 20.78 16.12
CA MET A 214 -2.68 19.58 15.27
C MET A 214 -1.53 19.60 14.27
N VAL A 215 -1.31 20.75 13.62
CA VAL A 215 -0.22 20.93 12.64
C VAL A 215 1.16 20.83 13.30
N LEU A 216 1.34 21.41 14.49
CA LEU A 216 2.60 21.34 15.24
C LEU A 216 2.86 19.94 15.80
N GLY A 217 1.84 19.31 16.37
CA GLY A 217 1.90 17.95 16.90
C GLY A 217 2.22 16.91 15.82
N THR A 218 1.50 16.97 14.69
CA THR A 218 1.77 16.14 13.50
C THR A 218 3.20 16.32 13.00
N ARG A 219 3.71 17.55 12.95
CA ARG A 219 5.10 17.83 12.56
C ARG A 219 6.10 17.15 13.47
N LYS A 220 5.87 17.15 14.78
CA LYS A 220 6.74 16.49 15.76
C LYS A 220 6.75 14.97 15.53
N SER A 221 5.58 14.36 15.38
CA SER A 221 5.44 12.91 15.16
C SER A 221 6.07 12.45 13.83
N LEU A 222 5.88 13.20 12.75
CA LEU A 222 6.44 12.84 11.45
C LEU A 222 7.96 13.02 11.41
N ARG A 223 8.51 14.07 12.06
CA ARG A 223 9.96 14.26 12.18
C ARG A 223 10.64 13.17 13.00
N SER A 224 10.03 12.73 14.10
CA SER A 224 10.57 11.60 14.89
C SER A 224 10.62 10.30 14.10
N ALA A 225 9.76 10.15 13.09
CA ALA A 225 9.75 9.01 12.18
C ALA A 225 10.60 9.23 10.92
N GLY A 226 11.42 10.30 10.86
CA GLY A 226 12.29 10.61 9.71
C GLY A 226 11.60 11.30 8.52
N GLY A 227 10.31 11.63 8.62
CA GLY A 227 9.55 12.30 7.57
C GLY A 227 9.72 13.83 7.54
N ALA A 228 9.53 14.41 6.36
CA ALA A 228 9.54 15.85 6.13
C ALA A 228 8.25 16.32 5.40
N PRO A 229 7.08 16.29 6.07
CA PRO A 229 5.80 16.63 5.46
C PRO A 229 5.67 18.14 5.19
N ASP A 230 4.94 18.48 4.13
CA ASP A 230 4.50 19.85 3.87
C ASP A 230 3.23 20.12 4.68
N LEU A 231 3.32 20.95 5.72
CA LEU A 231 2.23 21.17 6.67
C LEU A 231 1.80 22.63 6.72
N ALA A 232 0.49 22.87 6.68
CA ALA A 232 -0.09 24.22 6.76
C ALA A 232 -1.32 24.26 7.67
N VAL A 233 -1.51 25.40 8.34
CA VAL A 233 -2.77 25.72 9.03
C VAL A 233 -3.73 26.32 8.01
N ALA A 234 -4.83 25.64 7.69
CA ALA A 234 -5.85 26.15 6.78
C ALA A 234 -7.20 25.44 6.97
N ASP A 235 -8.24 26.05 6.43
CA ASP A 235 -9.58 25.46 6.36
C ASP A 235 -9.68 24.57 5.11
N ALA A 236 -10.14 23.33 5.28
CA ALA A 236 -10.33 22.38 4.17
C ALA A 236 -11.35 22.86 3.12
N GLY A 237 -12.30 23.72 3.50
CA GLY A 237 -13.22 24.39 2.58
C GLY A 237 -12.57 25.51 1.76
N ARG A 238 -11.33 25.91 2.10
CA ARG A 238 -10.55 26.96 1.42
C ARG A 238 -9.08 26.57 1.32
N LEU A 239 -8.82 25.46 0.63
CA LEU A 239 -7.46 24.92 0.48
C LEU A 239 -6.52 25.95 -0.15
N PRO A 240 -5.32 26.19 0.44
CA PRO A 240 -4.30 27.08 -0.10
C PRO A 240 -3.51 26.41 -1.23
N LEU A 241 -4.20 25.74 -2.16
CA LEU A 241 -3.63 24.98 -3.26
C LEU A 241 -3.93 25.66 -4.59
N ARG A 242 -3.01 25.49 -5.56
CA ARG A 242 -3.23 25.99 -6.91
C ARG A 242 -4.31 25.13 -7.61
N PRO A 243 -5.26 25.74 -8.34
CA PRO A 243 -6.18 24.99 -9.19
C PRO A 243 -5.42 24.08 -10.16
N GLY A 244 -5.90 22.85 -10.37
CA GLY A 244 -5.29 21.88 -11.29
C GLY A 244 -4.17 21.01 -10.69
N MET A 245 -3.86 21.13 -9.39
CA MET A 245 -3.00 20.15 -8.72
C MET A 245 -3.71 18.78 -8.64
N VAL A 246 -3.14 17.77 -9.30
CA VAL A 246 -3.55 16.37 -9.15
C VAL A 246 -2.93 15.84 -7.85
N LEU A 247 -3.78 15.57 -6.87
CA LEU A 247 -3.42 15.02 -5.57
C LEU A 247 -4.35 13.86 -5.28
N GLY A 248 -3.81 12.73 -4.81
CA GLY A 248 -4.65 11.78 -4.10
C GLY A 248 -5.16 12.44 -2.83
N ARG A 249 -6.45 12.31 -2.55
CA ARG A 249 -7.05 12.84 -1.32
C ARG A 249 -7.40 11.69 -0.41
N SER A 250 -6.81 11.67 0.78
CA SER A 250 -7.30 10.84 1.88
C SER A 250 -8.05 11.78 2.82
N ALA A 251 -9.30 11.46 3.17
CA ALA A 251 -10.08 12.26 4.10
C ALA A 251 -10.82 11.35 5.07
N VAL A 252 -10.49 11.48 6.35
CA VAL A 252 -11.25 10.87 7.45
C VAL A 252 -11.50 11.95 8.47
N ARG A 253 -12.77 12.29 8.69
CA ARG A 253 -13.18 13.25 9.72
C ARG A 253 -14.06 12.53 10.73
N THR A 254 -13.62 12.47 11.98
CA THR A 254 -14.46 12.09 13.12
C THR A 254 -15.17 13.35 13.63
N GLY A 255 -16.49 13.45 13.44
CA GLY A 255 -17.23 14.70 13.65
C GLY A 255 -17.59 15.05 15.10
N ARG A 256 -17.37 16.31 15.48
CA ARG A 256 -18.44 17.23 15.95
C ARG A 256 -18.34 18.48 15.08
N VAL A 257 -19.44 18.90 14.47
CA VAL A 257 -19.48 20.05 13.55
C VAL A 257 -20.22 21.18 14.24
N ASP A 258 -19.51 22.22 14.67
CA ASP A 258 -20.12 23.53 14.91
C ASP A 258 -19.79 24.45 13.73
N ALA A 259 -20.85 24.90 13.05
CA ALA A 259 -20.77 25.78 11.90
C ALA A 259 -20.61 27.24 12.35
N GLY A 260 -19.36 27.71 12.49
CA GLY A 260 -19.06 29.12 12.75
C GLY A 260 -18.73 29.88 11.46
N ARG A 261 -19.59 30.84 11.07
CA ARG A 261 -19.38 31.80 9.97
C ARG A 261 -18.10 32.63 10.22
N GLY A 262 -17.19 32.66 9.25
CA GLY A 262 -15.96 33.45 9.29
C GLY A 262 -16.10 34.82 8.64
N ASP A 263 -15.49 35.83 9.28
CA ASP A 263 -15.26 37.17 8.71
C ASP A 263 -13.80 37.31 8.23
N ARG A 264 -13.57 38.11 7.19
CA ARG A 264 -12.27 38.31 6.49
C ARG A 264 -11.48 39.46 7.15
N PRO A 265 -10.12 39.52 7.12
CA PRO A 265 -9.37 39.94 5.92
C PRO A 265 -7.95 39.35 5.70
N THR A 266 -7.45 39.70 4.52
CA THR A 266 -6.18 39.46 3.81
C THR A 266 -4.86 39.45 4.58
N LEU A 267 -3.97 38.51 4.20
CA LEU A 267 -2.51 38.68 4.34
C LEU A 267 -1.76 38.13 3.10
N ARG A 268 -1.66 38.96 2.06
CA ARG A 268 -0.68 38.79 0.97
C ARG A 268 0.68 39.31 1.46
N ALA A 269 1.56 38.43 1.92
CA ALA A 269 3.02 38.56 1.81
C ALA A 269 3.70 37.45 2.62
N ARG A 270 4.12 36.35 1.96
CA ARG A 270 5.27 35.47 2.32
C ARG A 270 5.32 34.19 1.47
N LEU A 271 5.22 34.31 0.13
CA LEU A 271 5.47 33.19 -0.79
C LEU A 271 6.29 33.66 -1.99
N ARG A 272 7.47 34.23 -1.72
CA ARG A 272 8.54 34.39 -2.71
C ARG A 272 9.79 33.68 -2.20
N ARG A 273 9.76 32.34 -2.18
CA ARG A 273 10.96 31.48 -2.04
C ARG A 273 10.68 30.00 -2.25
N VAL A 274 9.75 29.62 -3.13
CA VAL A 274 9.64 28.25 -3.63
C VAL A 274 9.10 28.35 -5.06
N CYS A 275 10.01 28.41 -6.03
CA CYS A 275 9.85 28.06 -7.44
C CYS A 275 11.06 28.66 -8.15
N GLY A 276 11.99 27.81 -8.60
CA GLY A 276 12.98 28.19 -9.59
C GLY A 276 12.29 28.76 -10.82
N THR A 277 12.92 29.76 -11.43
CA THR A 277 12.50 30.37 -12.69
C THR A 277 12.39 29.28 -13.77
N PRO A 278 11.27 29.18 -14.51
CA PRO A 278 11.23 28.32 -15.69
C PRO A 278 12.18 28.89 -16.77
N PRO A 279 12.86 28.05 -17.56
CA PRO A 279 13.71 28.54 -18.65
C PRO A 279 12.87 29.27 -19.69
N ALA A 280 13.40 30.39 -20.18
CA ALA A 280 12.78 31.21 -21.21
C ALA A 280 12.52 30.39 -22.49
N ARG A 281 11.29 30.46 -23.00
CA ARG A 281 10.93 29.93 -24.32
C ARG A 281 11.73 30.71 -25.38
N ARG A 282 12.50 30.00 -26.22
CA ARG A 282 13.09 30.57 -27.43
C ARG A 282 11.97 30.91 -28.42
N PRO A 283 12.05 32.04 -29.14
CA PRO A 283 11.08 32.38 -30.17
C PRO A 283 11.29 31.46 -31.39
N SER A 284 10.21 30.85 -31.86
CA SER A 284 10.14 30.14 -33.14
C SER A 284 9.99 31.17 -34.27
N GLY A 285 10.96 31.24 -35.16
CA GLY A 285 10.86 32.07 -36.36
C GLY A 285 12.10 31.98 -37.22
N ASP A 286 12.10 31.03 -38.15
CA ASP A 286 12.74 31.19 -39.45
C ASP A 286 11.96 30.35 -40.47
N ARG A 287 11.25 31.04 -41.37
CA ARG A 287 10.73 30.48 -42.63
C ARG A 287 11.80 30.76 -43.69
N ALA A 288 12.31 29.73 -44.34
CA ALA A 288 12.96 29.85 -45.64
C ALA A 288 11.99 29.32 -46.72
N PRO A 289 12.00 29.90 -47.94
CA PRO A 289 11.01 29.57 -48.97
C PRO A 289 11.39 28.30 -49.74
N GLU A 290 10.38 27.47 -50.03
CA GLU A 290 10.46 26.39 -51.01
C GLU A 290 10.61 26.99 -52.42
N ARG A 291 11.56 26.44 -53.20
CA ARG A 291 11.70 26.68 -54.63
C ARG A 291 10.75 25.74 -55.37
N GLU A 292 9.91 26.30 -56.22
CA GLU A 292 9.19 25.58 -57.28
C GLU A 292 10.19 24.94 -58.25
N MET A 293 9.95 23.67 -58.55
CA MET A 293 10.34 23.02 -59.80
C MET A 293 9.03 22.60 -60.49
N ASP A 294 8.96 22.97 -61.76
CA ASP A 294 7.92 22.75 -62.79
C ASP A 294 6.67 23.64 -62.77
#